data_AF-A0A6M0BYW1-F1
#
_entry.id   AF-A0A6M0BYW1-F1
#
_cell.length_a   1.000
_cell.length_b   1.000
_cell.length_c   1.000
_cell.angle_alpha   90.00
_cell.angle_beta   90.00
_cell.angle_gamma   90.00
#
_symmetry.space_group_name_H-M   'P 1'
#
loop_
_entity.id
_entity.type
_entity.pdbx_description
1 polymer ?
#
loop_
_entity_poly.entity_id
_entity_poly.type
_entity_poly.pdbx_seq_one_letter_code
_entity_poly.pdbx_strand_id
1 'polypeptide(L)'
;MIATTAHEPILQLSEHEQIPLKLVNQGLVTLLTTLQSQAFGQDSISLTDRETQTIVTLPNDYNCGAVGLDQETFFSALAQLKCVLIGSPTNWPEAYRFNLREAVLEAGLVKNVNQVIVIEDAIATALSELTSVREDSKTSTISEFRRGKILIVNVGATTTEMALVNFPDDGQDLTYSHFHCHSFAYGGQALDQDIVCQLLLKNENISPQTEKEKNQEQSTQLWPRPGYPDLSIRSQLQQWLQSSSYRQELLAAARNLKVILPSEKEFTLNIGDRQWSLQQQDLEKKVLEPFIQQLNQELNNFLSRVGISPVGINRALCTGGSGSWSGISRWLRQKLPNAIIVQDAKVNSENVELGQENLQ
;
A
#
# COMPACT_ATOMS: atom_id res chain seq x y z
N MET A 1 -21.45 0.97 -43.34
CA MET A 1 -21.66 0.72 -41.89
C MET A 1 -20.57 -0.22 -41.43
N ILE A 2 -19.53 0.33 -40.81
CA ILE A 2 -18.46 -0.48 -40.20
C ILE A 2 -18.91 -0.66 -38.75
N ALA A 3 -19.34 -1.86 -38.40
CA ALA A 3 -19.62 -2.22 -37.02
C ALA A 3 -18.28 -2.36 -36.30
N THR A 4 -17.84 -1.31 -35.60
CA THR A 4 -16.74 -1.40 -34.65
C THR A 4 -17.27 -2.04 -33.38
N THR A 5 -17.22 -3.37 -33.29
CA THR A 5 -17.34 -4.10 -32.03
C THR A 5 -16.06 -3.88 -31.23
N ALA A 6 -15.92 -2.70 -30.62
CA ALA A 6 -14.92 -2.47 -29.59
C ALA A 6 -15.32 -3.37 -28.41
N HIS A 7 -14.60 -4.47 -28.22
CA HIS A 7 -14.78 -5.31 -27.05
C HIS A 7 -14.27 -4.49 -25.86
N GLU A 8 -15.19 -3.95 -25.07
CA GLU A 8 -14.84 -3.21 -23.87
C GLU A 8 -14.34 -4.20 -22.80
N PRO A 9 -13.16 -3.99 -22.21
CA PRO A 9 -12.66 -4.86 -21.16
C PRO A 9 -13.52 -4.70 -19.89
N ILE A 10 -13.89 -5.84 -19.29
CA ILE A 10 -14.77 -5.92 -18.12
C ILE A 10 -13.98 -6.46 -16.93
N LEU A 11 -14.17 -5.83 -15.76
CA LEU A 11 -13.69 -6.32 -14.48
C LEU A 11 -14.82 -7.12 -13.82
N GLN A 12 -14.53 -8.37 -13.48
CA GLN A 12 -15.44 -9.19 -12.69
C GLN A 12 -15.15 -8.99 -11.19
N LEU A 13 -16.03 -8.28 -10.50
CA LEU A 13 -15.92 -8.05 -9.05
C LEU A 13 -16.43 -9.25 -8.26
N SER A 14 -17.48 -9.90 -8.76
CA SER A 14 -18.03 -11.13 -8.18
C SER A 14 -18.66 -12.01 -9.28
N GLU A 15 -19.22 -13.16 -8.91
CA GLU A 15 -19.99 -13.99 -9.84
C GLU A 15 -21.19 -13.24 -10.45
N HIS A 16 -21.70 -12.22 -9.76
CA HIS A 16 -22.92 -11.51 -10.12
C HIS A 16 -22.67 -10.05 -10.52
N GLU A 17 -21.43 -9.56 -10.38
CA GLU A 17 -21.10 -8.16 -10.59
C GLU A 17 -19.92 -8.00 -11.53
N GLN A 18 -20.19 -7.32 -12.64
CA GLN A 18 -19.26 -7.00 -13.69
C GLN A 18 -19.32 -5.51 -13.98
N ILE A 19 -18.17 -4.85 -13.96
CA ILE A 19 -18.08 -3.43 -14.28
C ILE A 19 -17.12 -3.21 -15.46
N PRO A 20 -17.49 -2.41 -16.45
CA PRO A 20 -16.55 -1.99 -17.49
C PRO A 20 -15.33 -1.29 -16.87
N LEU A 21 -14.13 -1.59 -17.35
CA LEU A 21 -12.91 -0.92 -16.87
C LEU A 21 -12.96 0.60 -17.06
N LYS A 22 -13.71 1.06 -18.06
CA LYS A 22 -13.94 2.50 -18.31
C LYS A 22 -14.62 3.18 -17.13
N LEU A 23 -15.53 2.51 -16.42
CA LEU A 23 -16.17 3.05 -15.22
C LEU A 23 -15.18 3.21 -14.06
N VAL A 24 -14.21 2.30 -13.93
CA VAL A 24 -13.15 2.42 -12.92
C VAL A 24 -12.30 3.66 -13.19
N ASN A 25 -11.94 3.91 -14.46
CA ASN A 25 -11.21 5.11 -14.85
C ASN A 25 -12.04 6.37 -14.58
N GLN A 26 -13.30 6.40 -15.02
CA GLN A 26 -14.20 7.53 -14.76
C GLN A 26 -14.38 7.81 -13.27
N GLY A 27 -14.46 6.77 -12.43
CA GLY A 27 -14.48 6.92 -10.98
C GLY A 27 -13.23 7.61 -10.44
N LEU A 28 -12.04 7.22 -10.92
CA LEU A 28 -10.78 7.88 -10.55
C LEU A 28 -10.75 9.34 -11.01
N VAL A 29 -11.14 9.63 -12.26
CA VAL A 29 -11.19 11.01 -12.77
C VAL A 29 -12.17 11.85 -11.96
N THR A 30 -13.37 11.32 -11.68
CA THR A 30 -14.38 12.00 -10.84
C THR A 30 -13.83 12.29 -9.44
N LEU A 31 -13.11 11.33 -8.84
CA LEU A 31 -12.47 11.54 -7.54
C LEU A 31 -11.39 12.63 -7.62
N LEU A 32 -10.54 12.61 -8.64
CA LEU A 32 -9.50 13.63 -8.81
C LEU A 32 -10.09 15.02 -9.08
N THR A 33 -11.24 15.13 -9.74
CA THR A 33 -11.90 16.43 -9.95
C THR A 33 -12.34 17.11 -8.65
N THR A 34 -12.47 16.37 -7.54
CA THR A 34 -12.70 16.98 -6.21
C THR A 34 -11.54 17.88 -5.76
N LEU A 35 -10.35 17.70 -6.34
CA LEU A 35 -9.17 18.53 -6.09
C LEU A 35 -9.16 19.83 -6.91
N GLN A 36 -10.15 20.06 -7.78
CA GLN A 36 -10.25 21.32 -8.51
C GLN A 36 -10.90 22.41 -7.65
N SER A 37 -10.32 23.62 -7.69
CA SER A 37 -10.90 24.80 -7.03
C SER A 37 -12.33 25.14 -7.50
N GLN A 38 -12.75 24.69 -8.70
CA GLN A 38 -14.07 24.97 -9.28
C GLN A 38 -15.17 23.98 -8.83
N ALA A 39 -14.80 22.86 -8.20
CA ALA A 39 -15.76 21.89 -7.68
C ALA A 39 -16.49 22.39 -6.41
N PHE A 40 -16.03 23.51 -5.83
CA PHE A 40 -16.59 24.10 -4.63
C PHE A 40 -17.97 24.73 -4.89
N GLY A 41 -18.99 24.24 -4.19
CA GLY A 41 -20.38 24.71 -4.31
C GLY A 41 -21.21 24.03 -5.39
N GLN A 42 -20.70 22.96 -6.03
CA GLN A 42 -21.53 22.09 -6.87
C GLN A 42 -22.19 21.00 -6.03
N ASP A 43 -23.51 20.87 -6.15
CA ASP A 43 -24.35 19.89 -5.43
C ASP A 43 -24.15 18.44 -5.88
N SER A 44 -23.22 18.17 -6.79
CA SER A 44 -22.78 16.82 -7.21
C SER A 44 -21.70 16.96 -8.28
N ILE A 45 -20.65 16.15 -8.20
CA ILE A 45 -19.68 16.00 -9.30
C ILE A 45 -20.05 14.76 -10.09
N SER A 46 -20.48 14.95 -11.33
CA SER A 46 -20.87 13.88 -12.24
C SER A 46 -20.08 13.97 -13.54
N LEU A 47 -19.41 12.87 -13.90
CA LEU A 47 -18.84 12.70 -15.23
C LEU A 47 -19.76 11.80 -16.05
N THR A 48 -20.20 12.30 -17.20
CA THR A 48 -21.01 11.54 -18.16
C THR A 48 -20.14 11.08 -19.30
N ASP A 49 -20.11 9.77 -19.53
CA ASP A 49 -19.53 9.22 -20.75
C ASP A 49 -20.37 9.64 -21.95
N ARG A 50 -19.74 10.32 -22.92
CA ARG A 50 -20.44 10.75 -24.14
C ARG A 50 -20.83 9.60 -25.05
N GLU A 51 -20.17 8.45 -24.94
CA GLU A 51 -20.41 7.28 -25.79
C GLU A 51 -21.42 6.30 -25.18
N THR A 52 -21.31 6.03 -23.88
CA THR A 52 -22.17 5.05 -23.19
C THR A 52 -23.33 5.68 -22.42
N GLN A 53 -23.36 7.01 -22.30
CA GLN A 53 -24.28 7.77 -21.44
C GLN A 53 -24.24 7.35 -19.95
N THR A 54 -23.23 6.59 -19.53
CA THR A 54 -23.08 6.19 -18.14
C THR A 54 -22.58 7.36 -17.32
N ILE A 55 -23.21 7.60 -16.17
CA ILE A 55 -22.89 8.72 -15.27
C ILE A 55 -22.26 8.14 -14.01
N VAL A 56 -21.03 8.55 -13.71
CA VAL A 56 -20.42 8.32 -12.40
C VAL A 56 -20.60 9.59 -11.58
N THR A 57 -21.28 9.47 -10.44
CA THR A 57 -21.53 10.60 -9.54
C THR A 57 -20.93 10.32 -8.18
N LEU A 58 -20.16 11.27 -7.65
CA LEU A 58 -19.74 11.24 -6.26
C LEU A 58 -20.78 11.94 -5.38
N PRO A 59 -21.21 11.32 -4.26
CA PRO A 59 -22.07 12.00 -3.27
C PRO A 59 -21.37 13.21 -2.65
N ASN A 60 -22.17 14.14 -2.13
CA ASN A 60 -21.72 15.47 -1.66
C ASN A 60 -20.89 15.46 -0.37
N ASP A 61 -20.64 14.28 0.19
CA ASP A 61 -20.00 14.13 1.49
C ASP A 61 -18.46 14.16 1.38
N TYR A 62 -17.91 14.17 0.15
CA TYR A 62 -16.47 14.24 -0.09
C TYR A 62 -15.97 15.68 -0.04
N ASN A 63 -15.31 16.04 1.06
CA ASN A 63 -14.58 17.30 1.19
C ASN A 63 -13.09 17.09 1.00
N CYS A 64 -12.44 17.97 0.22
CA CYS A 64 -10.99 18.01 0.10
C CYS A 64 -10.41 19.14 0.97
N GLY A 65 -9.29 18.86 1.63
CA GLY A 65 -8.52 19.84 2.39
C GLY A 65 -7.09 19.37 2.60
N ALA A 66 -6.26 20.24 3.17
CA ALA A 66 -4.89 19.92 3.55
C ALA A 66 -4.67 20.26 5.02
N VAL A 67 -3.97 19.36 5.73
CA VAL A 67 -3.63 19.58 7.14
C VAL A 67 -2.76 20.83 7.26
N GLY A 68 -3.15 21.76 8.14
CA GLY A 68 -2.43 23.01 8.39
C GLY A 68 -2.74 24.14 7.41
N LEU A 69 -3.63 23.95 6.44
CA LEU A 69 -4.14 25.02 5.58
C LEU A 69 -5.63 25.22 5.82
N ASP A 70 -6.06 26.47 5.89
CA ASP A 70 -7.47 26.79 5.74
C ASP A 70 -7.92 26.53 4.29
N GLN A 71 -9.23 26.50 4.10
CA GLN A 71 -9.84 26.14 2.83
C GLN A 71 -9.52 27.13 1.69
N GLU A 72 -9.48 28.43 1.98
CA GLU A 72 -9.19 29.47 0.97
C GLU A 72 -7.74 29.38 0.50
N THR A 73 -6.81 29.22 1.44
CA THR A 73 -5.39 29.04 1.17
C THR A 73 -5.13 27.76 0.38
N PHE A 74 -5.79 26.65 0.77
CA PHE A 74 -5.69 25.38 0.07
C PHE A 74 -6.12 25.49 -1.41
N PHE A 75 -7.29 26.08 -1.68
CA PHE A 75 -7.76 26.24 -3.05
C PHE A 75 -6.94 27.23 -3.87
N SER A 76 -6.45 28.29 -3.25
CA SER A 76 -5.51 29.21 -3.89
C SER A 76 -4.22 28.50 -4.32
N ALA A 77 -3.71 27.58 -3.50
CA ALA A 77 -2.56 26.75 -3.84
C ALA A 77 -2.86 25.79 -5.00
N LEU A 78 -4.01 25.12 -4.98
CA LEU A 78 -4.45 24.22 -6.06
C LEU A 78 -4.65 24.97 -7.40
N ALA A 79 -5.20 26.18 -7.38
CA ALA A 79 -5.35 27.00 -8.58
C ALA A 79 -4.01 27.37 -9.24
N GLN A 80 -2.91 27.31 -8.49
CA GLN A 80 -1.56 27.59 -8.96
C GLN A 80 -0.72 26.32 -9.20
N LEU A 81 -1.34 25.14 -9.16
CA LEU A 81 -0.65 23.86 -9.30
C LEU A 81 0.16 23.81 -10.60
N LYS A 82 1.48 23.59 -10.45
CA LYS A 82 2.42 23.54 -11.58
C LYS A 82 2.74 22.12 -12.02
N CYS A 83 2.67 21.17 -11.10
CA CYS A 83 3.09 19.79 -11.32
C CYS A 83 2.32 18.86 -10.37
N VAL A 84 2.07 17.64 -10.82
CA VAL A 84 1.56 16.52 -10.03
C VAL A 84 2.64 15.43 -10.00
N LEU A 85 3.02 15.02 -8.79
CA LEU A 85 3.92 13.89 -8.57
C LEU A 85 3.07 12.67 -8.20
N ILE A 86 3.29 11.56 -8.89
CA ILE A 86 2.58 10.30 -8.65
C ILE A 86 3.59 9.25 -8.21
N GLY A 87 3.37 8.68 -7.03
CA GLY A 87 4.07 7.50 -6.56
C GLY A 87 3.62 6.24 -7.32
N SER A 88 4.55 5.39 -7.71
CA SER A 88 4.27 4.12 -8.37
C SER A 88 5.28 3.05 -7.95
N PRO A 89 4.86 1.81 -7.73
CA PRO A 89 5.79 0.71 -7.65
C PRO A 89 6.66 0.55 -8.90
N THR A 90 7.87 0.03 -8.68
CA THR A 90 8.91 -0.17 -9.71
C THR A 90 8.45 -1.09 -10.84
N ASN A 91 7.61 -2.08 -10.53
CA ASN A 91 7.15 -3.09 -11.48
C ASN A 91 5.82 -2.78 -12.17
N TRP A 92 5.25 -1.59 -11.96
CA TRP A 92 3.99 -1.23 -12.61
C TRP A 92 4.18 -1.03 -14.12
N PRO A 93 3.30 -1.62 -14.95
CA PRO A 93 3.39 -1.49 -16.40
C PRO A 93 3.28 -0.04 -16.87
N GLU A 94 3.93 0.28 -18.00
CA GLU A 94 3.83 1.59 -18.64
C GLU A 94 2.38 1.97 -18.97
N ALA A 95 1.54 1.00 -19.35
CA ALA A 95 0.11 1.21 -19.57
C ALA A 95 -0.62 1.70 -18.30
N TYR A 96 -0.24 1.22 -17.12
CA TYR A 96 -0.84 1.67 -15.86
C TYR A 96 -0.41 3.10 -15.54
N ARG A 97 0.90 3.40 -15.69
CA ARG A 97 1.46 4.75 -15.51
C ARG A 97 0.83 5.76 -16.49
N PHE A 98 0.61 5.33 -17.74
CA PHE A 98 -0.12 6.08 -18.75
C PHE A 98 -1.54 6.40 -18.28
N ASN A 99 -2.32 5.40 -17.87
CA ASN A 99 -3.71 5.61 -17.44
C ASN A 99 -3.82 6.57 -16.25
N LEU A 100 -2.92 6.47 -15.26
CA LEU A 100 -2.88 7.41 -14.13
C LEU A 100 -2.61 8.84 -14.59
N ARG A 101 -1.67 9.02 -15.52
CA ARG A 101 -1.34 10.34 -16.07
C ARG A 101 -2.51 10.93 -16.84
N GLU A 102 -3.16 10.13 -17.69
CA GLU A 102 -4.33 10.58 -18.44
C GLU A 102 -5.48 10.93 -17.49
N ALA A 103 -5.69 10.17 -16.41
CA ALA A 103 -6.70 10.50 -15.41
C ALA A 103 -6.44 11.86 -14.72
N VAL A 104 -5.19 12.20 -14.43
CA VAL A 104 -4.80 13.52 -13.88
C VAL A 104 -5.06 14.66 -14.87
N LEU A 105 -4.80 14.44 -16.16
CA LEU A 105 -5.05 15.42 -17.23
C LEU A 105 -6.54 15.59 -17.49
N GLU A 106 -7.29 14.49 -17.55
CA GLU A 106 -8.75 14.50 -17.74
C GLU A 106 -9.45 15.16 -16.56
N ALA A 107 -8.94 14.94 -15.34
CA ALA A 107 -9.38 15.63 -14.13
C ALA A 107 -8.91 17.09 -14.07
N GLY A 108 -8.25 17.62 -15.10
CA GLY A 108 -7.90 19.04 -15.25
C GLY A 108 -6.98 19.62 -14.16
N LEU A 109 -6.29 18.79 -13.38
CA LEU A 109 -5.39 19.26 -12.32
C LEU A 109 -4.19 20.02 -12.89
N VAL A 110 -3.70 19.57 -14.04
CA VAL A 110 -2.65 20.24 -14.82
C VAL A 110 -3.00 20.20 -16.30
N LYS A 111 -2.36 21.07 -17.10
CA LYS A 111 -2.72 21.28 -18.51
C LYS A 111 -1.96 20.37 -19.47
N ASN A 112 -0.75 19.96 -19.10
CA ASN A 112 0.18 19.29 -20.01
C ASN A 112 0.79 18.05 -19.38
N VAL A 113 1.08 17.07 -20.24
CA VAL A 113 1.72 15.79 -19.89
C VAL A 113 3.04 15.96 -19.13
N ASN A 114 3.84 16.97 -19.48
CA ASN A 114 5.13 17.25 -18.82
C ASN A 114 5.01 17.81 -17.40
N GLN A 115 3.78 18.12 -16.96
CA GLN A 115 3.47 18.54 -15.59
C GLN A 115 3.06 17.36 -14.71
N VAL A 116 3.09 16.13 -15.23
CA VAL A 116 2.84 14.93 -14.45
C VAL A 116 4.11 14.11 -14.43
N ILE A 117 4.66 13.89 -13.24
CA ILE A 117 5.90 13.15 -13.03
C ILE A 117 5.58 11.92 -12.20
N VAL A 118 5.94 10.75 -12.73
CA VAL A 118 5.84 9.49 -12.00
C VAL A 118 7.20 9.17 -11.40
N ILE A 119 7.22 8.80 -10.13
CA ILE A 119 8.42 8.43 -9.39
C ILE A 119 8.17 7.15 -8.60
N GLU A 120 9.18 6.29 -8.53
CA GLU A 120 9.08 5.09 -7.71
C GLU A 120 8.93 5.41 -6.23
N ASP A 121 8.02 4.75 -5.49
CA ASP A 121 7.77 5.09 -4.08
C ASP A 121 9.03 4.92 -3.24
N ALA A 122 9.85 3.91 -3.55
CA ALA A 122 11.14 3.69 -2.89
C ALA A 122 12.15 4.83 -3.16
N ILE A 123 12.13 5.45 -4.35
CA ILE A 123 12.94 6.62 -4.67
C ILE A 123 12.38 7.85 -3.95
N ALA A 124 11.07 8.08 -4.00
CA ALA A 124 10.43 9.19 -3.29
C ALA A 124 10.74 9.14 -1.78
N THR A 125 10.68 7.94 -1.19
CA THR A 125 11.08 7.68 0.20
C THR A 125 12.55 8.04 0.42
N ALA A 126 13.45 7.56 -0.44
CA ALA A 126 14.88 7.85 -0.35
C ALA A 126 15.17 9.36 -0.40
N LEU A 127 14.47 10.09 -1.25
CA LEU A 127 14.59 11.55 -1.37
C LEU A 127 14.05 12.29 -0.14
N SER A 128 12.93 11.83 0.43
CA SER A 128 12.34 12.40 1.65
C SER A 128 13.32 12.38 2.83
N GLU A 129 14.03 11.27 3.03
CA GLU A 129 15.06 11.15 4.07
C GLU A 129 16.20 12.16 3.89
N LEU A 130 16.62 12.42 2.65
CA LEU A 130 17.69 13.39 2.38
C LEU A 130 17.26 14.81 2.74
N THR A 131 15.99 15.14 2.53
CA THR A 131 15.41 16.46 2.83
C THR A 131 15.14 16.66 4.31
N SER A 132 14.63 15.66 5.04
CA SER A 132 14.39 15.76 6.50
C SER A 132 15.68 16.06 7.27
N VAL A 133 16.79 15.46 6.87
CA VAL A 133 18.11 15.72 7.48
C VAL A 133 18.59 17.15 7.24
N ARG A 134 18.09 17.84 6.20
CA ARG A 134 18.50 19.21 5.84
C ARG A 134 17.85 20.27 6.73
N GLU A 135 16.63 20.04 7.21
CA GLU A 135 15.87 21.02 8.02
C GLU A 135 16.29 21.02 9.49
N ASP A 136 16.75 19.87 10.00
CA ASP A 136 17.06 19.68 11.43
C ASP A 136 18.43 20.23 11.90
N SER A 137 19.31 20.75 11.03
CA SER A 137 20.70 20.96 11.48
C SER A 137 21.50 22.13 10.88
N LYS A 138 21.77 23.11 11.76
CA LYS A 138 22.91 24.04 11.73
C LYS A 138 24.21 23.41 12.26
N THR A 139 24.31 22.08 12.36
CA THR A 139 25.44 21.37 12.99
C THR A 139 26.04 20.29 12.09
N SER A 140 27.37 20.24 12.09
CA SER A 140 28.28 19.63 11.11
C SER A 140 28.39 18.10 11.06
N THR A 141 27.41 17.34 11.57
CA THR A 141 27.44 15.86 11.61
C THR A 141 26.79 15.19 10.38
N ILE A 142 26.25 15.98 9.44
CA ILE A 142 25.43 15.52 8.29
C ILE A 142 26.24 14.77 7.21
N SER A 143 27.54 15.04 7.06
CA SER A 143 28.33 14.44 5.97
C SER A 143 28.48 12.92 6.09
N GLU A 144 28.34 12.36 7.30
CA GLU A 144 28.38 10.91 7.50
C GLU A 144 27.03 10.23 7.21
N PHE A 145 25.91 10.95 7.36
CA PHE A 145 24.57 10.42 7.09
C PHE A 145 24.31 10.19 5.60
N ARG A 146 24.96 10.98 4.73
CA ARG A 146 24.77 10.94 3.27
C ARG A 146 25.78 10.07 2.54
N ARG A 147 26.81 9.56 3.22
CA ARG A 147 27.88 8.81 2.57
C ARG A 147 27.58 7.33 2.52
N GLY A 148 27.81 6.76 1.34
CA GLY A 148 27.72 5.34 1.09
C GLY A 148 26.35 4.87 0.63
N LYS A 149 26.17 3.55 0.68
CA LYS A 149 25.00 2.90 0.08
C LYS A 149 23.87 2.82 1.10
N ILE A 150 22.71 3.30 0.69
CA ILE A 150 21.49 3.30 1.50
C ILE A 150 20.50 2.32 0.88
N LEU A 151 20.05 1.36 1.68
CA LEU A 151 18.94 0.49 1.34
C LEU A 151 17.64 1.10 1.88
N ILE A 152 16.62 1.18 1.05
CA ILE A 152 15.26 1.53 1.44
C ILE A 152 14.44 0.27 1.30
N VAL A 153 13.64 -0.05 2.30
CA VAL A 153 12.63 -1.11 2.28
C VAL A 153 11.29 -0.46 2.60
N ASN A 154 10.42 -0.33 1.61
CA ASN A 154 9.08 0.20 1.78
C ASN A 154 8.06 -0.94 1.71
N VAL A 155 7.39 -1.23 2.83
CA VAL A 155 6.31 -2.23 2.90
C VAL A 155 4.97 -1.51 2.79
N GLY A 156 4.52 -1.32 1.54
CA GLY A 156 3.27 -0.65 1.21
C GLY A 156 2.03 -1.52 1.41
N ALA A 157 0.88 -1.02 0.97
CA ALA A 157 -0.40 -1.73 1.11
C ALA A 157 -0.47 -2.98 0.21
N THR A 158 0.01 -2.90 -1.03
CA THR A 158 -0.10 -3.99 -2.02
C THR A 158 1.25 -4.59 -2.40
N THR A 159 2.32 -3.82 -2.26
CA THR A 159 3.66 -4.16 -2.73
C THR A 159 4.70 -3.88 -1.65
N THR A 160 5.79 -4.64 -1.70
CA THR A 160 7.02 -4.33 -0.95
C THR A 160 8.07 -3.95 -1.96
N GLU A 161 8.71 -2.81 -1.73
CA GLU A 161 9.71 -2.24 -2.59
C GLU A 161 11.04 -2.09 -1.88
N MET A 162 12.11 -2.22 -2.65
CA MET A 162 13.47 -2.00 -2.23
C MET A 162 14.13 -1.04 -3.21
N ALA A 163 14.78 0.00 -2.68
CA ALA A 163 15.70 0.81 -3.45
C ALA A 163 17.08 0.77 -2.82
N LEU A 164 18.10 0.64 -3.65
CA LEU A 164 19.49 0.78 -3.25
C LEU A 164 20.04 1.98 -3.98
N VAL A 165 20.45 2.97 -3.20
CA VAL A 165 20.98 4.23 -3.72
C VAL A 165 22.40 4.42 -3.26
N ASN A 166 23.26 4.83 -4.19
CA ASN A 166 24.61 5.25 -3.89
C ASN A 166 24.67 6.77 -4.06
N PHE A 167 24.63 7.50 -2.96
CA PHE A 167 24.64 8.95 -3.01
C PHE A 167 26.04 9.48 -3.34
N PRO A 168 26.17 10.40 -4.31
CA PRO A 168 27.40 11.14 -4.53
C PRO A 168 27.84 11.91 -3.28
N ASP A 169 29.15 12.02 -3.04
CA ASP A 169 29.71 12.62 -1.81
C ASP A 169 29.32 14.09 -1.58
N ASP A 170 28.98 14.82 -2.65
CA ASP A 170 28.53 16.22 -2.62
C ASP A 170 27.00 16.36 -2.72
N GLY A 171 26.28 15.24 -2.92
CA GLY A 171 24.83 15.22 -3.16
C GLY A 171 24.38 15.97 -4.42
N GLN A 172 25.31 16.42 -5.26
CA GLN A 172 25.04 17.03 -6.55
C GLN A 172 24.94 15.91 -7.61
N ASP A 173 24.31 16.20 -8.75
CA ASP A 173 24.19 15.28 -9.89
C ASP A 173 23.53 13.91 -9.60
N LEU A 174 22.65 13.83 -8.59
CA LEU A 174 21.84 12.65 -8.35
C LEU A 174 20.86 12.41 -9.52
N THR A 175 21.23 11.48 -10.39
CA THR A 175 20.39 11.01 -11.49
C THR A 175 19.72 9.67 -11.17
N TYR A 176 18.72 9.29 -11.98
CA TYR A 176 18.04 8.00 -11.89
C TYR A 176 18.98 6.79 -11.91
N SER A 177 20.14 6.88 -12.58
CA SER A 177 21.11 5.78 -12.65
C SER A 177 21.80 5.44 -11.32
N HIS A 178 21.67 6.30 -10.31
CA HIS A 178 22.16 6.03 -8.95
C HIS A 178 21.23 5.13 -8.14
N PHE A 179 20.03 4.87 -8.65
CA PHE A 179 19.02 4.05 -7.99
C PHE A 179 18.92 2.69 -8.67
N HIS A 180 19.00 1.65 -7.86
CA HIS A 180 18.56 0.32 -8.24
C HIS A 180 17.28 0.03 -7.48
N CYS A 181 16.23 -0.37 -8.18
CA CYS A 181 14.95 -0.66 -7.56
C CYS A 181 14.54 -2.12 -7.80
N HIS A 182 13.76 -2.64 -6.87
CA HIS A 182 13.17 -3.97 -6.92
C HIS A 182 11.86 -3.97 -6.16
N SER A 183 10.88 -4.74 -6.63
CA SER A 183 9.57 -4.79 -5.98
C SER A 183 8.92 -6.16 -6.20
N PHE A 184 8.12 -6.59 -5.24
CA PHE A 184 7.29 -7.78 -5.36
C PHE A 184 5.88 -7.53 -4.79
N ALA A 185 4.90 -8.24 -5.32
CA ALA A 185 3.48 -8.01 -5.05
C ALA A 185 3.02 -8.67 -3.73
N TYR A 186 3.62 -8.22 -2.63
CA TYR A 186 3.22 -8.57 -1.28
C TYR A 186 3.32 -7.32 -0.40
N GLY A 187 2.25 -6.98 0.30
CA GLY A 187 2.22 -5.83 1.20
C GLY A 187 1.19 -6.04 2.32
N GLY A 188 0.76 -4.95 2.95
CA GLY A 188 -0.19 -4.98 4.06
C GLY A 188 -1.48 -5.78 3.80
N GLN A 189 -2.03 -5.74 2.59
CA GLN A 189 -3.24 -6.49 2.21
C GLN A 189 -2.99 -8.00 2.08
N ALA A 190 -1.87 -8.39 1.45
CA ALA A 190 -1.46 -9.79 1.37
C ALA A 190 -1.22 -10.36 2.76
N LEU A 191 -0.71 -9.53 3.66
CA LEU A 191 -0.53 -9.91 5.04
C LEU A 191 -1.85 -10.06 5.80
N ASP A 192 -2.81 -9.14 5.61
CA ASP A 192 -4.16 -9.28 6.18
C ASP A 192 -4.79 -10.63 5.75
N GLN A 193 -4.63 -11.00 4.47
CA GLN A 193 -5.08 -12.30 3.96
C GLN A 193 -4.36 -13.48 4.65
N ASP A 194 -3.05 -13.37 4.88
CA ASP A 194 -2.29 -14.40 5.58
C ASP A 194 -2.78 -14.54 7.05
N ILE A 195 -3.10 -13.43 7.73
CA ILE A 195 -3.72 -13.45 9.06
C ILE A 195 -5.07 -14.18 9.02
N VAL A 196 -5.95 -13.84 8.06
CA VAL A 196 -7.24 -14.53 7.92
C VAL A 196 -7.03 -16.03 7.74
N CYS A 197 -6.17 -16.42 6.80
CA CYS A 197 -5.94 -17.81 6.46
C CYS A 197 -5.33 -18.58 7.63
N GLN A 198 -4.30 -18.04 8.28
CA GLN A 198 -3.49 -18.78 9.24
C GLN A 198 -4.03 -18.69 10.68
N LEU A 199 -4.68 -17.58 11.06
CA LEU A 199 -5.10 -17.33 12.43
C LEU A 199 -6.61 -17.44 12.63
N LEU A 200 -7.43 -17.12 11.62
CA LEU A 200 -8.89 -17.09 11.77
C LEU A 200 -9.57 -18.32 11.18
N LEU A 201 -9.12 -18.79 10.02
CA LEU A 201 -9.75 -19.92 9.31
C LEU A 201 -9.11 -21.27 9.62
N LYS A 202 -7.78 -21.35 9.71
CA LYS A 202 -7.05 -22.59 10.03
C LYS A 202 -6.96 -22.92 11.52
N ASN A 203 -7.55 -22.09 12.37
CA ASN A 203 -7.37 -22.27 13.81
C ASN A 203 -8.04 -23.57 14.28
N GLU A 204 -7.23 -24.46 14.86
CA GLU A 204 -7.66 -25.71 15.49
C GLU A 204 -8.43 -25.46 16.79
N ASN A 205 -8.39 -24.23 17.32
CA ASN A 205 -9.01 -23.83 18.58
C ASN A 205 -10.54 -23.61 18.52
N ILE A 206 -11.18 -23.80 17.36
CA ILE A 206 -12.65 -23.84 17.27
C ILE A 206 -13.11 -25.18 17.84
N SER A 207 -13.87 -25.14 18.93
CA SER A 207 -14.43 -26.31 19.62
C SER A 207 -15.05 -27.31 18.64
N PRO A 208 -14.96 -28.64 18.90
CA PRO A 208 -15.23 -29.72 17.92
C PRO A 208 -16.69 -29.86 17.41
N GLN A 209 -17.58 -28.88 17.64
CA GLN A 209 -18.99 -29.00 17.25
C GLN A 209 -19.25 -28.71 15.75
N THR A 210 -18.27 -28.21 15.00
CA THR A 210 -18.44 -27.82 13.58
C THR A 210 -17.47 -28.52 12.60
N GLU A 211 -17.03 -29.75 12.90
CA GLU A 211 -16.23 -30.55 11.94
C GLU A 211 -17.00 -30.90 10.64
N LYS A 212 -18.34 -30.89 10.67
CA LYS A 212 -19.18 -31.19 9.49
C LYS A 212 -19.19 -30.07 8.44
N GLU A 213 -18.95 -28.81 8.82
CA GLU A 213 -18.89 -27.67 7.88
C GLU A 213 -17.47 -27.48 7.30
N LYS A 214 -16.41 -27.86 8.03
CA LYS A 214 -15.02 -27.76 7.56
C LYS A 214 -14.74 -28.58 6.29
N ASN A 215 -15.37 -29.75 6.15
CA ASN A 215 -15.00 -30.71 5.09
C ASN A 215 -15.60 -30.41 3.70
N GLN A 216 -16.65 -29.60 3.59
CA GLN A 216 -17.29 -29.32 2.29
C GLN A 216 -16.74 -28.07 1.58
N GLU A 217 -16.31 -27.04 2.31
CA GLU A 217 -15.74 -25.82 1.69
C GLU A 217 -14.20 -25.86 1.54
N GLN A 218 -13.47 -26.59 2.40
CA GLN A 218 -12.00 -26.64 2.34
C GLN A 218 -11.43 -27.49 1.19
N SER A 219 -12.25 -28.32 0.56
CA SER A 219 -11.77 -29.34 -0.39
C SER A 219 -11.47 -28.81 -1.80
N THR A 220 -11.80 -27.56 -2.13
CA THR A 220 -11.56 -26.95 -3.46
C THR A 220 -10.85 -25.59 -3.43
N GLN A 221 -10.77 -24.92 -2.27
CA GLN A 221 -10.16 -23.59 -2.14
C GLN A 221 -8.62 -23.68 -2.05
N LEU A 222 -7.92 -23.14 -3.05
CA LEU A 222 -6.47 -22.93 -2.99
C LEU A 222 -6.15 -21.76 -2.04
N TRP A 223 -5.42 -22.03 -0.96
CA TRP A 223 -4.95 -21.00 -0.02
C TRP A 223 -3.58 -20.46 -0.46
N PRO A 224 -3.33 -19.13 -0.37
CA PRO A 224 -2.02 -18.58 -0.69
C PRO A 224 -0.98 -19.04 0.33
N ARG A 225 0.29 -19.13 -0.11
CA ARG A 225 1.40 -19.40 0.81
C ARG A 225 1.71 -18.13 1.60
N PRO A 226 1.81 -18.21 2.94
CA PRO A 226 2.19 -17.05 3.76
C PRO A 226 3.50 -16.43 3.31
N GLY A 227 3.54 -15.11 3.20
CA GLY A 227 4.72 -14.36 2.75
C GLY A 227 4.96 -14.32 1.23
N TYR A 228 4.24 -15.13 0.42
CA TYR A 228 4.45 -15.19 -1.04
C TYR A 228 3.45 -14.30 -1.80
N PRO A 229 3.84 -13.74 -2.96
CA PRO A 229 2.94 -12.91 -3.78
C PRO A 229 1.67 -13.62 -4.23
N ASP A 230 1.77 -14.86 -4.73
CA ASP A 230 0.65 -15.72 -5.17
C ASP A 230 -0.55 -14.97 -5.80
N LEU A 231 -0.27 -14.01 -6.71
CA LEU A 231 -1.18 -12.95 -7.16
C LEU A 231 -2.58 -13.45 -7.55
N SER A 232 -2.65 -14.49 -8.37
CA SER A 232 -3.93 -15.03 -8.85
C SER A 232 -4.75 -15.62 -7.71
N ILE A 233 -4.11 -16.37 -6.81
CA ILE A 233 -4.77 -17.00 -5.65
C ILE A 233 -5.23 -15.92 -4.67
N ARG A 234 -4.41 -14.90 -4.43
CA ARG A 234 -4.76 -13.76 -3.57
C ARG A 234 -5.90 -12.92 -4.12
N SER A 235 -6.00 -12.78 -5.45
CA SER A 235 -7.10 -12.08 -6.10
C SER A 235 -8.41 -12.85 -5.94
N GLN A 236 -8.39 -14.17 -6.13
CA GLN A 236 -9.54 -15.04 -5.88
C GLN A 236 -9.96 -15.03 -4.41
N LEU A 237 -8.98 -15.09 -3.49
CA LEU A 237 -9.24 -14.97 -2.06
C LEU A 237 -9.87 -13.62 -1.70
N GLN A 238 -9.40 -12.53 -2.31
CA GLN A 238 -9.97 -11.20 -2.08
C GLN A 238 -11.44 -11.13 -2.52
N GLN A 239 -11.76 -11.63 -3.71
CA GLN A 239 -13.14 -11.72 -4.20
C GLN A 239 -14.02 -12.56 -3.26
N TRP A 240 -13.50 -13.72 -2.81
CA TRP A 240 -14.19 -14.57 -1.85
C TRP A 240 -14.41 -13.87 -0.50
N LEU A 241 -13.42 -13.10 -0.01
CA LEU A 241 -13.54 -12.34 1.23
C LEU A 241 -14.56 -11.20 1.12
N GLN A 242 -14.72 -10.63 -0.07
CA GLN A 242 -15.66 -9.53 -0.33
C GLN A 242 -17.10 -10.00 -0.55
N SER A 243 -17.33 -11.29 -0.81
CA SER A 243 -18.63 -11.80 -1.22
C SER A 243 -19.67 -11.92 -0.09
N SER A 244 -19.29 -11.74 1.18
CA SER A 244 -20.24 -11.76 2.30
C SER A 244 -19.81 -10.86 3.46
N SER A 245 -20.77 -10.35 4.23
CA SER A 245 -20.52 -9.49 5.40
C SER A 245 -19.60 -10.16 6.43
N TYR A 246 -19.88 -11.42 6.78
CA TYR A 246 -19.03 -12.18 7.71
C TYR A 246 -17.58 -12.28 7.24
N ARG A 247 -17.33 -12.48 5.95
CA ARG A 247 -15.95 -12.57 5.42
C ARG A 247 -15.26 -11.21 5.35
N GLN A 248 -16.02 -10.13 5.12
CA GLN A 248 -15.52 -8.77 5.24
C GLN A 248 -15.14 -8.44 6.69
N GLU A 249 -15.92 -8.91 7.67
CA GLU A 249 -15.59 -8.80 9.09
C GLU A 249 -14.30 -9.55 9.44
N LEU A 250 -14.07 -10.75 8.87
CA LEU A 250 -12.78 -11.45 9.05
C LEU A 250 -11.61 -10.61 8.54
N LEU A 251 -11.75 -9.97 7.37
CA LEU A 251 -10.70 -9.12 6.81
C LEU A 251 -10.48 -7.85 7.65
N ALA A 252 -11.55 -7.24 8.17
CA ALA A 252 -11.47 -6.10 9.09
C ALA A 252 -10.76 -6.50 10.40
N ALA A 253 -11.12 -7.65 10.97
CA ALA A 253 -10.47 -8.18 12.17
C ALA A 253 -8.98 -8.44 11.93
N ALA A 254 -8.60 -9.00 10.78
CA ALA A 254 -7.20 -9.22 10.42
C ALA A 254 -6.38 -7.92 10.39
N ARG A 255 -6.94 -6.84 9.83
CA ARG A 255 -6.30 -5.50 9.84
C ARG A 255 -6.04 -4.99 11.25
N ASN A 256 -6.99 -5.21 12.18
CA ASN A 256 -6.84 -4.80 13.58
C ASN A 256 -5.81 -5.67 14.31
N LEU A 257 -5.87 -6.99 14.13
CA LEU A 257 -4.91 -7.93 14.73
C LEU A 257 -3.47 -7.64 14.31
N LYS A 258 -3.27 -7.20 13.07
CA LYS A 258 -1.97 -6.75 12.53
C LYS A 258 -1.32 -5.64 13.36
N VAL A 259 -2.12 -4.81 14.03
CA VAL A 259 -1.68 -3.67 14.86
C VAL A 259 -1.63 -4.04 16.34
N ILE A 260 -2.61 -4.81 16.82
CA ILE A 260 -2.78 -5.18 18.24
C ILE A 260 -1.78 -6.24 18.68
N LEU A 261 -1.74 -7.40 18.01
CA LEU A 261 -0.94 -8.56 18.44
C LEU A 261 0.58 -8.31 18.51
N PRO A 262 1.19 -7.39 17.74
CA PRO A 262 2.59 -7.01 17.97
C PRO A 262 2.89 -6.38 19.34
N SER A 263 1.86 -5.86 20.04
CA SER A 263 2.00 -5.20 21.33
C SER A 263 1.36 -5.99 22.48
N GLU A 264 0.41 -6.89 22.17
CA GLU A 264 -0.29 -7.72 23.14
C GLU A 264 0.04 -9.20 22.97
N LYS A 265 0.45 -9.87 24.06
CA LYS A 265 0.86 -11.29 24.03
C LYS A 265 -0.29 -12.23 23.64
N GLU A 266 -1.49 -11.91 24.07
CA GLU A 266 -2.71 -12.65 23.79
C GLU A 266 -3.85 -11.66 23.57
N PHE A 267 -4.74 -11.96 22.63
CA PHE A 267 -5.94 -11.20 22.36
C PHE A 267 -7.11 -12.15 22.11
N THR A 268 -8.28 -11.83 22.67
CA THR A 268 -9.51 -12.57 22.41
C THR A 268 -10.35 -11.79 21.42
N LEU A 269 -10.60 -12.39 20.26
CA LEU A 269 -11.44 -11.83 19.21
C LEU A 269 -12.81 -12.53 19.21
N ASN A 270 -13.88 -11.76 19.14
CA ASN A 270 -15.24 -12.26 18.96
C ASN A 270 -15.82 -11.72 17.65
N ILE A 271 -16.37 -12.60 16.81
CA ILE A 271 -17.11 -12.24 15.59
C ILE A 271 -18.38 -13.10 15.58
N GLY A 272 -19.53 -12.45 15.74
CA GLY A 272 -20.80 -13.13 15.98
C GLY A 272 -20.68 -14.08 17.19
N ASP A 273 -21.08 -15.34 16.99
CA ASP A 273 -21.03 -16.38 18.02
C ASP A 273 -19.67 -17.11 18.12
N ARG A 274 -18.67 -16.69 17.33
CA ARG A 274 -17.35 -17.32 17.29
C ARG A 274 -16.34 -16.51 18.08
N GLN A 275 -15.52 -17.23 18.84
CA GLN A 275 -14.45 -16.68 19.66
C GLN A 275 -13.12 -17.32 19.31
N TRP A 276 -12.07 -16.50 19.17
CA TRP A 276 -10.69 -16.94 18.97
C TRP A 276 -9.82 -16.41 20.11
N SER A 277 -9.06 -17.30 20.76
CA SER A 277 -7.88 -16.89 21.54
C SER A 277 -6.67 -16.89 20.59
N LEU A 278 -6.06 -15.72 20.43
CA LEU A 278 -4.99 -15.46 19.49
C LEU A 278 -3.73 -15.07 20.24
N GLN A 279 -2.62 -15.73 19.93
CA GLN A 279 -1.34 -15.47 20.56
C GLN A 279 -0.44 -14.65 19.63
N GLN A 280 0.33 -13.71 20.18
CA GLN A 280 1.36 -12.97 19.44
C GLN A 280 2.31 -13.93 18.70
N GLN A 281 2.68 -15.03 19.36
CA GLN A 281 3.60 -16.02 18.80
C GLN A 281 3.05 -16.70 17.54
N ASP A 282 1.73 -16.86 17.43
CA ASP A 282 1.12 -17.41 16.22
C ASP A 282 1.23 -16.44 15.05
N LEU A 283 0.99 -15.14 15.28
CA LEU A 283 1.21 -14.11 14.26
C LEU A 283 2.67 -14.11 13.80
N GLU A 284 3.62 -14.13 14.75
CA GLU A 284 5.05 -14.16 14.44
C GLU A 284 5.41 -15.37 13.58
N LYS A 285 5.10 -16.59 14.04
CA LYS A 285 5.53 -17.83 13.38
C LYS A 285 4.79 -18.12 12.08
N LYS A 286 3.49 -17.88 12.02
CA LYS A 286 2.65 -18.32 10.90
C LYS A 286 2.52 -17.27 9.80
N VAL A 287 2.81 -16.00 10.10
CA VAL A 287 2.64 -14.88 9.15
C VAL A 287 3.93 -14.09 8.98
N LEU A 288 4.52 -13.57 10.06
CA LEU A 288 5.66 -12.65 9.95
C LEU A 288 6.96 -13.33 9.55
N GLU A 289 7.26 -14.51 10.12
CA GLU A 289 8.44 -15.29 9.79
C GLU A 289 8.46 -15.71 8.30
N PRO A 290 7.38 -16.28 7.72
CA PRO A 290 7.31 -16.54 6.28
C PRO A 290 7.53 -15.29 5.42
N PHE A 291 6.95 -14.15 5.81
CA PHE A 291 7.18 -12.89 5.10
C PHE A 291 8.65 -12.45 5.16
N ILE A 292 9.29 -12.52 6.33
CA ILE A 292 10.71 -12.18 6.49
C ILE A 292 11.60 -13.13 5.67
N GLN A 293 11.25 -14.41 5.58
CA GLN A 293 11.96 -15.38 4.76
C GLN A 293 11.88 -15.01 3.28
N GLN A 294 10.69 -14.68 2.77
CA GLN A 294 10.53 -14.21 1.40
C GLN A 294 11.30 -12.91 1.16
N LEU A 295 11.17 -11.94 2.07
CA LEU A 295 11.89 -10.66 1.99
C LEU A 295 13.41 -10.86 1.93
N ASN A 296 13.95 -11.80 2.71
CA ASN A 296 15.35 -12.17 2.66
C ASN A 296 15.77 -12.78 1.32
N GLN A 297 14.93 -13.64 0.72
CA GLN A 297 15.19 -14.20 -0.60
C GLN A 297 15.21 -13.10 -1.67
N GLU A 298 14.21 -12.22 -1.65
CA GLU A 298 14.10 -11.08 -2.58
C GLU A 298 15.30 -10.12 -2.45
N LEU A 299 15.69 -9.77 -1.21
CA LEU A 299 16.84 -8.92 -0.98
C LEU A 299 18.15 -9.58 -1.46
N ASN A 300 18.34 -10.88 -1.24
CA ASN A 300 19.56 -11.57 -1.73
C ASN A 300 19.65 -11.56 -3.25
N ASN A 301 18.53 -11.87 -3.92
CA ASN A 301 18.46 -11.84 -5.37
C ASN A 301 18.73 -10.43 -5.90
N PHE A 302 18.16 -9.42 -5.26
CA PHE A 302 18.36 -8.03 -5.60
C PHE A 302 19.83 -7.59 -5.44
N LEU A 303 20.44 -7.86 -4.28
CA LEU A 303 21.84 -7.51 -4.02
C LEU A 303 22.81 -8.24 -4.95
N SER A 304 22.56 -9.53 -5.23
CA SER A 304 23.34 -10.31 -6.18
C SER A 304 23.27 -9.72 -7.59
N ARG A 305 22.07 -9.36 -8.06
CA ARG A 305 21.84 -8.75 -9.38
C ARG A 305 22.55 -7.41 -9.53
N VAL A 306 22.59 -6.60 -8.47
CA VAL A 306 23.26 -5.29 -8.47
C VAL A 306 24.77 -5.42 -8.20
N GLY A 307 25.24 -6.56 -7.71
CA GLY A 307 26.65 -6.78 -7.38
C GLY A 307 27.11 -6.06 -6.11
N ILE A 308 26.20 -5.84 -5.15
CA ILE A 308 26.50 -5.16 -3.88
C ILE A 308 26.51 -6.14 -2.73
N SER A 309 27.59 -6.16 -1.96
CA SER A 309 27.69 -6.93 -0.73
C SER A 309 26.87 -6.28 0.40
N PRO A 310 26.14 -7.06 1.22
CA PRO A 310 25.45 -6.57 2.43
C PRO A 310 26.35 -5.76 3.37
N VAL A 311 27.65 -6.11 3.43
CA VAL A 311 28.66 -5.44 4.27
C VAL A 311 28.96 -4.01 3.79
N GLY A 312 28.73 -3.75 2.50
CA GLY A 312 28.94 -2.43 1.88
C GLY A 312 27.73 -1.50 1.99
N ILE A 313 26.66 -1.92 2.67
CA ILE A 313 25.48 -1.08 2.92
C ILE A 313 25.68 -0.38 4.26
N ASN A 314 25.64 0.95 4.24
CA ASN A 314 25.94 1.79 5.40
C ASN A 314 24.69 2.13 6.20
N ARG A 315 23.53 2.10 5.55
CA ARG A 315 22.26 2.43 6.16
C ARG A 315 21.14 1.62 5.53
N ALA A 316 20.17 1.26 6.35
CA ALA A 316 18.89 0.77 5.85
C ALA A 316 17.73 1.52 6.50
N LEU A 317 16.81 1.99 5.69
CA LEU A 317 15.54 2.57 6.09
C LEU A 317 14.44 1.54 5.88
N CYS A 318 13.56 1.38 6.87
CA CYS A 318 12.35 0.59 6.74
C CYS A 318 11.12 1.47 6.99
N THR A 319 10.27 1.62 5.98
CA THR A 319 9.07 2.46 6.00
C THR A 319 7.84 1.67 5.54
N GLY A 320 6.69 2.33 5.60
CA GLY A 320 5.38 1.80 5.24
C GLY A 320 4.63 1.25 6.44
N GLY A 321 3.30 1.18 6.35
CA GLY A 321 2.45 0.82 7.49
C GLY A 321 2.80 -0.52 8.13
N SER A 322 3.25 -1.50 7.33
CA SER A 322 3.72 -2.81 7.82
C SER A 322 5.24 -2.90 7.98
N GLY A 323 5.98 -1.85 7.58
CA GLY A 323 7.42 -1.73 7.73
C GLY A 323 7.87 -1.37 9.14
N SER A 324 6.97 -1.00 10.05
CA SER A 324 7.26 -0.60 11.44
C SER A 324 7.45 -1.76 12.42
N TRP A 325 7.41 -3.01 11.94
CA TRP A 325 7.54 -4.17 12.81
C TRP A 325 8.96 -4.45 13.28
N SER A 326 9.06 -4.81 14.56
CA SER A 326 10.33 -5.14 15.21
C SER A 326 11.03 -6.37 14.61
N GLY A 327 10.27 -7.30 14.03
CA GLY A 327 10.80 -8.45 13.31
C GLY A 327 11.65 -8.06 12.11
N ILE A 328 11.21 -7.07 11.33
CA ILE A 328 11.92 -6.60 10.13
C ILE A 328 13.20 -5.87 10.54
N SER A 329 13.16 -4.99 11.54
CA SER A 329 14.36 -4.28 11.99
C SER A 329 15.38 -5.22 12.63
N ARG A 330 14.93 -6.24 13.38
CA ARG A 330 15.83 -7.29 13.89
C ARG A 330 16.48 -8.08 12.76
N TRP A 331 15.72 -8.49 11.77
CA TRP A 331 16.23 -9.18 10.58
C TRP A 331 17.22 -8.31 9.80
N LEU A 332 16.93 -7.03 9.58
CA LEU A 332 17.83 -6.10 8.90
C LEU A 332 19.16 -5.94 9.66
N ARG A 333 19.14 -5.83 10.99
CA ARG A 333 20.38 -5.78 11.81
C ARG A 333 21.24 -7.04 11.66
N GLN A 334 20.60 -8.21 11.55
CA GLN A 334 21.32 -9.46 11.30
C GLN A 334 21.88 -9.51 9.87
N LYS A 335 21.12 -9.00 8.89
CA LYS A 335 21.47 -9.08 7.47
C LYS A 335 22.55 -8.08 7.05
N LEU A 336 22.52 -6.89 7.66
CA LEU A 336 23.35 -5.74 7.31
C LEU A 336 24.19 -5.35 8.53
N PRO A 337 25.28 -6.09 8.82
CA PRO A 337 26.01 -5.96 10.09
C PRO A 337 26.64 -4.59 10.33
N ASN A 338 26.92 -3.84 9.25
CA ASN A 338 27.53 -2.52 9.31
C ASN A 338 26.52 -1.37 9.14
N ALA A 339 25.25 -1.69 8.88
CA ALA A 339 24.26 -0.68 8.55
C ALA A 339 23.62 -0.07 9.79
N ILE A 340 23.46 1.25 9.78
CA ILE A 340 22.55 1.94 10.70
C ILE A 340 21.12 1.67 10.23
N ILE A 341 20.30 1.06 11.09
CA ILE A 341 18.90 0.76 10.77
C ILE A 341 18.01 1.88 11.31
N VAL A 342 17.29 2.53 10.40
CA VAL A 342 16.26 3.54 10.69
C VAL A 342 14.90 2.94 10.34
N GLN A 343 13.92 3.14 11.20
CA GLN A 343 12.57 2.64 11.02
C GLN A 343 11.59 3.73 11.42
N ASP A 344 10.48 3.87 10.70
CA ASP A 344 9.44 4.82 11.07
C ASP A 344 9.03 4.59 12.53
N ALA A 345 8.90 5.69 13.28
CA ALA A 345 8.32 5.62 14.61
C ALA A 345 6.91 5.02 14.48
N LYS A 346 6.54 4.10 15.38
CA LYS A 346 5.14 3.68 15.49
C LYS A 346 4.31 4.96 15.57
N VAL A 347 3.39 5.15 14.63
CA VAL A 347 2.34 6.15 14.81
C VAL A 347 1.63 5.73 16.08
N ASN A 348 1.87 6.44 17.18
CA ASN A 348 1.06 6.29 18.37
C ASN A 348 -0.35 6.62 17.94
N SER A 349 -1.23 5.63 17.99
CA SER A 349 -2.66 5.80 17.87
C SER A 349 -3.19 6.54 19.11
N GLU A 350 -2.71 7.76 19.33
CA GLU A 350 -3.38 8.75 20.14
C GLU A 350 -4.18 9.59 19.15
N ASN A 351 -5.52 9.49 19.26
CA ASN A 351 -6.53 10.22 18.49
C ASN A 351 -6.99 9.61 17.15
N VAL A 352 -7.30 8.31 17.14
CA VAL A 352 -8.44 7.84 16.34
C VAL A 352 -9.60 7.66 17.31
N GLU A 353 -10.38 8.72 17.52
CA GLU A 353 -11.70 8.59 18.10
C GLU A 353 -12.50 7.63 17.21
N LEU A 354 -12.67 6.41 17.69
CA LEU A 354 -13.71 5.53 17.19
C LEU A 354 -15.03 6.26 17.41
N GLY A 355 -15.60 6.76 16.31
CA GLY A 355 -16.88 7.45 16.32
C GLY A 355 -17.88 6.63 17.10
N GLN A 356 -18.26 7.13 18.26
CA GLN A 356 -19.43 6.65 18.97
C GLN A 356 -20.62 6.97 18.08
N GLU A 357 -21.33 5.92 17.69
CA GLU A 357 -22.67 6.03 17.12
C GLU A 357 -23.51 6.92 18.05
N ASN A 358 -23.96 8.06 17.53
CA ASN A 358 -24.97 8.87 18.18
C ASN A 358 -26.28 8.08 18.20
N LEU A 359 -26.51 7.34 19.27
CA LEU A 359 -27.84 6.99 19.74
C LEU A 359 -28.43 8.22 20.43
N GLN A 360 -29.18 9.03 19.67
CA GLN A 360 -30.36 9.75 20.15
C GLN A 360 -31.43 9.80 19.06
#